data_AF-A0A730MRL0-F1
#
_entry.id   AF-A0A730MRL0-F1
#
_cell.length_a   1.000
_cell.length_b   1.000
_cell.length_c   1.000
_cell.angle_alpha   90.00
_cell.angle_beta   90.00
_cell.angle_gamma   90.00
#
_symmetry.space_group_name_H-M   'P 1'
#
loop_
_entity.id
_entity.type
_entity.pdbx_description
1 polymer ?
#
loop_
_entity_poly.entity_id
_entity_poly.type
_entity_poly.pdbx_seq_one_letter_code
_entity_poly.pdbx_strand_id
1 'polypeptide(L)' 'ENYIKEAKYDMAVGHLLLKSFWANEAVFQMMMLSYNLFLLFKFDSLDSSEYRQQIKTFRLKYVFLAAKIIKTAR' A
#
# COMPACT_ATOMS: atom_id res chain seq x y z
N GLU A 1 17.15 -0.55 3.16
CA GLU A 1 16.95 0.90 2.99
C GLU A 1 15.66 1.30 2.25
N ASN A 2 15.21 0.56 1.23
CA ASN A 2 14.02 0.93 0.44
C ASN A 2 12.65 0.77 1.15
N TYR A 3 12.51 -0.18 2.09
CA TYR A 3 11.23 -0.44 2.77
C TYR A 3 10.71 0.74 3.60
N ILE A 4 11.60 1.47 4.30
CA ILE A 4 11.22 2.62 5.12
C ILE A 4 10.82 3.82 4.23
N LYS A 5 11.46 3.96 3.06
CA LYS A 5 11.10 4.98 2.08
C LYS A 5 9.73 4.69 1.45
N GLU A 6 9.46 3.44 1.04
CA GLU A 6 8.15 3.04 0.52
C GLU A 6 7.04 3.27 1.56
N ALA A 7 7.20 2.78 2.80
CA ALA A 7 6.19 3.00 3.84
C ALA A 7 5.94 4.50 4.09
N LYS A 8 6.99 5.33 4.12
CA LYS A 8 6.84 6.77 4.39
C LYS A 8 6.15 7.53 3.23
N TYR A 9 6.51 7.24 1.98
CA TYR A 9 6.00 7.99 0.81
C TYR A 9 4.70 7.42 0.22
N ASP A 10 4.53 6.10 0.21
CA ASP A 10 3.36 5.45 -0.41
C ASP A 10 2.21 5.23 0.59
N MET A 11 2.50 5.03 1.88
CA MET A 11 1.46 4.92 2.92
C MET A 11 1.25 6.21 3.73
N ALA A 12 1.93 7.31 3.35
CA ALA A 12 1.81 8.63 3.98
C ALA A 12 1.97 8.61 5.52
N VAL A 13 2.71 7.64 6.05
CA VAL A 13 2.90 7.42 7.49
C VAL A 13 3.50 8.64 8.19
N GLY A 14 4.24 9.47 7.46
CA GLY A 14 4.82 10.73 7.96
C GLY A 14 3.83 11.89 8.14
N HIS A 15 2.58 11.77 7.69
CA HIS A 15 1.57 12.85 7.75
C HIS A 15 0.42 12.55 8.73
N LEU A 16 0.63 11.63 9.68
CA LEU A 16 -0.36 11.33 10.72
C LEU A 16 -0.50 12.53 11.67
N LEU A 17 -1.59 13.28 11.50
CA LEU A 17 -1.98 14.43 12.32
C LEU A 17 -3.21 14.06 13.17
N LEU A 18 -3.11 13.08 14.07
CA LEU A 18 -4.12 12.92 15.13
C LEU A 18 -3.72 13.68 16.40
N LYS A 19 -4.72 14.25 17.08
CA LYS A 19 -4.55 15.05 18.31
C LYS A 19 -4.18 14.21 19.54
N SER A 20 -4.38 12.89 19.50
CA SER A 20 -4.09 11.97 20.60
C SER A 20 -2.89 11.09 20.26
N PHE A 21 -1.93 11.00 21.18
CA PHE A 21 -0.74 10.17 21.04
C PHE A 21 -1.10 8.69 20.85
N TRP A 22 -1.99 8.16 21.68
CA TRP A 22 -2.45 6.77 21.60
C TRP A 22 -3.18 6.46 20.29
N ALA A 23 -3.94 7.43 19.76
CA ALA A 23 -4.59 7.28 18.47
C ALA A 23 -3.57 7.24 17.32
N ASN A 24 -2.53 8.08 17.39
CA ASN A 24 -1.42 8.02 16.42
C ASN A 24 -0.70 6.68 16.47
N GLU A 25 -0.42 6.15 17.66
CA GLU A 25 0.25 4.85 17.82
C GLU A 25 -0.58 3.71 17.24
N ALA A 26 -1.87 3.63 17.58
CA ALA A 26 -2.76 2.60 17.05
C ALA A 26 -2.87 2.67 15.51
N VAL A 27 -2.99 3.88 14.95
CA VAL A 27 -3.04 4.06 13.49
C VAL A 27 -1.70 3.69 12.84
N PHE A 28 -0.57 4.05 13.46
CA PHE A 28 0.75 3.65 12.99
C PHE A 28 0.92 2.13 12.98
N GLN A 29 0.51 1.43 14.05
CA GLN A 29 0.56 -0.03 14.11
C GLN A 29 -0.35 -0.67 13.06
N MET A 30 -1.56 -0.15 12.85
CA MET A 30 -2.45 -0.62 11.79
C MET A 30 -1.84 -0.39 10.39
N MET A 31 -1.17 0.74 10.16
CA MET A 31 -0.47 1.00 8.90
C MET A 31 0.68 0.02 8.68
N MET A 32 1.50 -0.26 9.69
CA MET A 32 2.57 -1.26 9.62
C MET A 32 2.04 -2.67 9.35
N LEU A 33 0.93 -3.05 9.98
CA LEU A 33 0.26 -4.33 9.70
C LEU A 33 -0.21 -4.40 8.24
N SER A 34 -0.85 -3.34 7.74
CA SER A 34 -1.31 -3.27 6.36
C SER A 34 -0.16 -3.36 5.35
N TYR A 35 1.01 -2.78 5.69
CA TYR A 35 2.21 -2.87 4.88
C TYR A 35 2.74 -4.30 4.82
N ASN A 36 2.79 -4.99 5.96
CA ASN A 36 3.23 -6.38 6.02
C ASN A 36 2.30 -7.30 5.20
N LEU A 37 0.98 -7.10 5.29
CA LEU A 37 0.01 -7.82 4.47
C LEU A 37 0.23 -7.57 2.97
N PHE A 38 0.49 -6.31 2.60
CA PHE A 38 0.80 -5.95 1.22
C PHE A 38 2.11 -6.60 0.72
N LEU A 39 3.14 -6.68 1.56
CA LEU A 39 4.39 -7.37 1.24
C LEU A 39 4.18 -8.87 1.04
N LEU A 40 3.39 -9.52 1.90
CA LEU A 40 3.02 -10.93 1.75
C LEU A 40 2.28 -11.16 0.43
N PHE A 41 1.33 -10.30 0.10
CA PHE A 41 0.63 -10.35 -1.18
C PHE A 41 1.60 -10.21 -2.37
N LYS A 42 2.55 -9.27 -2.31
CA LYS A 42 3.58 -9.12 -3.35
C LYS A 42 4.49 -10.34 -3.46
N PHE A 43 4.73 -11.08 -2.38
CA PHE A 43 5.57 -12.27 -2.42
C PHE A 43 4.84 -13.47 -3.04
N ASP A 44 3.54 -13.62 -2.74
CA ASP A 44 2.74 -14.75 -3.20
C ASP A 44 2.18 -14.57 -4.62
N SER A 45 1.75 -13.34 -4.95
CA SER A 45 1.02 -13.07 -6.20
C SER A 45 1.83 -12.39 -7.30
N LEU A 46 3.00 -11.80 -7.00
CA LEU A 46 3.80 -11.06 -7.98
C LEU A 46 5.13 -11.76 -8.26
N ASP A 47 5.48 -11.83 -9.54
CA ASP A 47 6.76 -12.35 -9.98
C ASP A 47 7.91 -11.40 -9.59
N SER A 48 9.11 -11.94 -9.44
CA SER A 48 10.30 -11.23 -8.94
C SER A 48 10.65 -9.95 -9.72
N SER A 49 10.24 -9.86 -10.99
CA SER A 49 10.38 -8.66 -11.82
C SER A 49 9.39 -7.54 -11.48
N GLU A 50 8.18 -7.86 -11.03
CA GLU A 50 7.15 -6.89 -10.65
C GLU A 50 7.28 -6.43 -9.19
N TYR A 51 8.09 -7.11 -8.39
CA TYR A 51 8.32 -6.78 -6.98
C TYR A 51 8.83 -5.35 -6.76
N ARG A 52 9.52 -4.73 -7.73
CA ARG A 52 10.01 -3.34 -7.64
C ARG A 52 8.97 -2.28 -7.99
N GLN A 53 7.73 -2.66 -8.34
CA GLN A 53 6.70 -1.69 -8.68
C GLN A 53 6.19 -0.96 -7.42
N GLN A 54 6.09 0.37 -7.54
CA GLN A 54 5.54 1.25 -6.51
C GLN A 54 4.06 0.94 -6.26
N ILE A 55 3.57 1.22 -5.05
CA ILE A 55 2.17 0.98 -4.65
C ILE A 55 1.19 1.72 -5.59
N LYS A 56 1.57 2.89 -6.11
CA LYS A 56 0.75 3.64 -7.08
C LYS A 56 0.51 2.87 -8.38
N THR A 57 1.54 2.22 -8.91
CA THR A 57 1.45 1.42 -10.14
C THR A 57 0.64 0.15 -9.90
N PHE A 58 0.82 -0.48 -8.74
CA PHE A 58 0.03 -1.63 -8.32
C PHE A 58 -1.47 -1.28 -8.27
N ARG A 59 -1.82 -0.19 -7.59
CA ARG A 59 -3.21 0.28 -7.48
C ARG A 59 -3.81 0.60 -8.85
N LEU A 60 -3.03 1.16 -9.77
CA LEU A 60 -3.49 1.43 -11.13
C LEU A 60 -3.83 0.13 -11.89
N LYS A 61 -2.92 -0.85 -11.85
CA LYS A 61 -3.05 -2.12 -12.59
C LYS A 61 -4.12 -3.05 -12.03
N TYR A 62 -4.16 -3.22 -10.72
CA TYR A 62 -4.96 -4.28 -10.10
C TYR A 62 -6.31 -3.80 -9.58
N VAL A 63 -6.44 -2.50 -9.23
CA VAL A 63 -7.70 -1.95 -8.72
C VAL A 63 -8.40 -1.11 -9.78
N PHE A 64 -7.71 -0.10 -10.33
CA PHE A 64 -8.33 0.84 -11.27
C PHE A 64 -8.65 0.22 -12.63
N LEU A 65 -7.72 -0.54 -13.22
CA LEU A 65 -7.97 -1.19 -14.51
C LEU A 65 -9.09 -2.22 -14.38
N ALA A 66 -9.09 -3.05 -13.33
CA ALA A 66 -10.15 -4.02 -13.07
C ALA A 66 -11.53 -3.32 -12.93
N ALA A 67 -11.60 -2.25 -12.14
CA ALA A 67 -12.83 -1.46 -11.99
C ALA A 67 -13.28 -0.81 -13.31
N LYS A 68 -12.34 -0.33 -14.13
CA LYS A 68 -12.62 0.25 -15.45
C LYS A 68 -13.16 -0.80 -16.41
N ILE A 69 -12.58 -1.99 -16.46
CA ILE A 69 -13.05 -3.10 -17.31
C ILE A 69 -14.50 -3.44 -16.97
N ILE A 70 -14.83 -3.58 -15.68
CA ILE A 70 -16.20 -3.88 -15.23
C ILE A 70 -17.18 -2.76 -15.62
N LYS A 71 -16.79 -1.49 -15.48
CA LYS A 71 -17.64 -0.36 -15.88
C LYS A 71 -17.86 -0.26 -17.39
N THR A 72 -16.85 -0.55 -18.19
CA THR A 72 -16.96 -0.50 -19.66
C THR A 72 -17.69 -1.73 -20.22
N ALA A 73 -17.64 -2.86 -19.53
CA ALA A 73 -18.30 -4.10 -19.94
C ALA A 73 -19.81 -4.12 -19.64
N ARG A 74 -20.35 -3.12 -18.94
CA ARG A 74 -21.76 -3.02 -18.56
C ARG A 74 -22.43 -1.88 -19.33
#